data_AF-A0A7Y7CR07-F1
#
_entry.id   AF-A0A7Y7CR07-F1
#
_cell.length_a   1.000
_cell.length_b   1.000
_cell.length_c   1.000
_cell.angle_alpha   90.00
_cell.angle_beta   90.00
_cell.angle_gamma   90.00
#
_symmetry.space_group_name_H-M   'P 1'
#
loop_
_entity.id
_entity.type
_entity.pdbx_description
1 polymer ?
#
loop_
_entity_poly.entity_id
_entity_poly.type
_entity_poly.pdbx_seq_one_letter_code
_entity_poly.pdbx_strand_id
1 'polypeptide(L)'
;MKDNLALGVASGYSIFNGDNGLPNYSFIPVGLTGRASYGEHFFYTGKLGYAIATESGSEGGFHYESKLGYMFGQTDVGVFYKGISVNGGSIGALGLGVAFKI
;
A
#
# COMPACT_ATOMS: atom_id res chain seq x y z
N MET A 1 -20.47 -3.60 19.78
CA MET A 1 -19.22 -3.49 18.99
C MET A 1 -19.63 -3.35 17.53
N LYS A 2 -19.23 -2.28 16.84
CA LYS A 2 -19.52 -2.10 15.42
C LYS A 2 -18.27 -2.47 14.63
N ASP A 3 -18.25 -3.69 14.13
CA ASP A 3 -17.31 -4.06 13.09
C ASP A 3 -17.71 -3.31 11.82
N ASN A 4 -16.77 -2.55 11.26
CA ASN A 4 -17.04 -1.70 10.11
C ASN A 4 -16.15 -2.13 8.95
N LEU A 5 -16.79 -2.36 7.79
CA LEU A 5 -16.12 -2.60 6.52
C LEU A 5 -16.32 -1.38 5.62
N ALA A 6 -15.21 -0.82 5.15
CA ALA A 6 -15.20 0.24 4.14
C ALA A 6 -14.48 -0.26 2.90
N LEU A 7 -15.05 -0.02 1.72
CA LEU A 7 -14.46 -0.33 0.42
C LEU A 7 -14.26 0.97 -0.36
N GLY A 8 -13.23 1.00 -1.20
CA GLY A 8 -12.96 2.16 -2.05
C GLY A 8 -11.92 1.86 -3.12
N VAL A 9 -11.49 2.92 -3.79
CA VAL A 9 -10.37 2.89 -4.73
C VAL A 9 -9.14 3.53 -4.07
N ALA A 10 -7.96 3.10 -4.48
CA ALA A 10 -6.70 3.66 -4.02
C ALA A 10 -5.76 3.90 -5.20
N SER A 11 -5.03 5.00 -5.13
CA SER A 11 -3.86 5.25 -5.96
C SER A 11 -2.76 5.92 -5.15
N GLY A 12 -1.56 6.02 -5.70
CA GLY A 12 -0.43 6.69 -5.10
C GLY A 12 0.77 6.69 -6.02
N TYR A 13 1.94 7.00 -5.47
CA TYR A 13 3.21 6.96 -6.18
C TYR A 13 4.27 6.33 -5.27
N SER A 14 5.18 5.53 -5.83
CA SER A 14 6.25 4.87 -5.08
C SER A 14 7.50 4.80 -5.93
N ILE A 15 8.64 5.17 -5.34
CA ILE A 15 9.96 5.10 -5.96
C ILE A 15 10.80 4.12 -5.15
N PHE A 16 11.43 3.18 -5.83
CA PHE A 16 12.41 2.25 -5.30
C PHE A 16 13.76 2.62 -5.90
N ASN A 17 14.66 3.13 -5.07
CA ASN A 17 15.99 3.52 -5.50
C ASN A 17 16.93 2.31 -5.47
N GLY A 18 17.62 2.07 -6.58
CA GLY A 18 18.66 1.05 -6.68
C GLY A 18 19.97 1.56 -6.08
N ASP A 19 20.71 0.69 -5.39
CA ASP A 19 22.06 0.96 -4.90
C ASP A 19 23.10 0.21 -5.74
N ASN A 20 24.37 0.64 -5.71
CA ASN A 20 25.50 0.03 -6.40
C ASN A 20 25.31 -0.14 -7.93
N GLY A 21 24.72 0.87 -8.58
CA GLY A 21 24.52 0.88 -10.03
C GLY A 21 23.27 0.12 -10.50
N LEU A 22 22.43 -0.36 -9.58
CA LEU A 22 21.11 -0.88 -9.90
C LEU A 22 20.18 0.25 -10.36
N PRO A 23 19.26 -0.01 -11.32
CA PRO A 23 18.31 0.98 -11.80
C PRO A 23 17.26 1.34 -10.73
N ASN A 24 16.71 2.55 -10.84
CA ASN A 24 15.57 2.99 -10.05
C ASN A 24 14.28 2.51 -10.71
N TYR A 25 13.29 2.16 -9.89
CA TYR A 25 11.96 1.78 -10.36
C TYR A 25 10.90 2.66 -9.72
N SER A 26 10.02 3.21 -10.53
CA SER A 26 8.94 4.10 -10.08
C SER A 26 7.59 3.58 -10.57
N PHE A 27 6.58 3.62 -9.69
CA PHE A 27 5.28 3.02 -9.93
C PHE A 27 4.11 3.88 -9.43
N ILE A 28 3.03 3.88 -10.20
CA ILE A 28 1.72 4.41 -9.83
C ILE A 28 0.78 3.22 -9.61
N PRO A 29 0.58 2.75 -8.36
CA PRO A 29 -0.46 1.78 -8.06
C PRO A 29 -1.84 2.38 -8.28
N VAL A 30 -2.74 1.60 -8.88
CA VAL A 30 -4.18 1.86 -8.97
C VAL A 30 -4.91 0.58 -8.62
N GLY A 31 -5.98 0.68 -7.83
CA GLY A 31 -6.70 -0.52 -7.42
C GLY A 31 -7.82 -0.29 -6.42
N LEU A 32 -8.29 -1.39 -5.86
CA LEU A 32 -9.31 -1.42 -4.82
C LEU A 32 -8.64 -1.46 -3.45
N THR A 33 -9.30 -0.86 -2.46
CA THR A 33 -8.91 -0.90 -1.07
C THR A 33 -10.10 -1.33 -0.22
N GLY A 34 -9.83 -2.16 0.78
CA GLY A 34 -10.78 -2.55 1.80
C GLY A 34 -10.20 -2.32 3.18
N ARG A 35 -10.97 -1.73 4.09
CA ARG A 35 -10.60 -1.53 5.48
C ARG A 35 -11.63 -2.20 6.38
N ALA A 36 -11.16 -3.10 7.24
CA ALA A 36 -11.93 -3.70 8.31
C ALA A 36 -11.47 -3.10 9.65
N SER A 37 -12.41 -2.71 10.51
CA SER A 37 -12.11 -2.20 11.85
C SER A 37 -12.70 -3.15 12.90
N TYR A 38 -11.90 -3.49 13.90
CA TYR A 38 -12.26 -4.38 15.00
C TYR A 38 -12.30 -3.59 16.30
N GLY A 39 -13.50 -3.39 16.83
CA GLY A 39 -13.72 -2.49 17.96
C GLY A 39 -13.35 -1.04 17.62
N GLU A 40 -12.87 -0.31 18.63
CA GLU A 40 -12.55 1.13 18.49
C GLU A 40 -11.07 1.41 18.22
N HIS A 41 -10.24 0.38 18.29
CA HIS A 41 -8.79 0.55 18.40
C HIS A 41 -8.02 -0.09 17.25
N PHE A 42 -8.46 -1.20 16.68
CA PHE A 42 -7.67 -1.91 15.66
C PHE A 42 -8.32 -1.84 14.30
N PHE A 43 -7.49 -1.73 13.26
CA PHE A 43 -7.94 -1.85 11.89
C PHE A 43 -6.94 -2.61 11.04
N TYR A 44 -7.49 -3.30 10.04
CA TYR A 44 -6.75 -3.90 8.96
C TYR A 44 -7.16 -3.24 7.65
N THR A 45 -6.20 -3.01 6.75
CA THR A 45 -6.47 -2.51 5.41
C THR A 45 -5.72 -3.35 4.38
N GLY A 46 -6.43 -3.80 3.36
CA GLY A 46 -5.86 -4.46 2.20
C GLY A 46 -6.07 -3.60 0.95
N LYS A 47 -5.07 -3.53 0.08
CA LYS A 47 -5.18 -2.96 -1.27
C LYS A 47 -4.72 -3.98 -2.28
N LEU A 48 -5.43 -4.08 -3.39
CA LEU A 48 -5.09 -4.96 -4.50
C LEU A 48 -5.36 -4.22 -5.81
N GLY A 49 -4.46 -4.40 -6.79
CA GLY A 49 -4.60 -3.76 -8.08
C GLY A 49 -3.41 -3.96 -8.99
N TYR A 50 -3.15 -2.97 -9.82
CA TYR A 50 -2.06 -2.97 -10.78
C TYR A 50 -1.19 -1.71 -10.58
N ALA A 51 0.12 -1.90 -10.57
CA ALA A 51 1.11 -0.84 -10.50
C ALA A 51 1.63 -0.54 -11.90
N ILE A 52 1.35 0.67 -12.38
CA ILE A 52 1.84 1.15 -13.67
C ILE A 52 3.27 1.63 -13.48
N ALA A 53 4.23 1.07 -14.22
CA ALA A 53 5.61 1.55 -14.21
C ALA A 53 5.70 2.90 -14.93
N THR A 54 6.43 3.85 -14.35
CA THR A 54 6.63 5.18 -14.96
C THR A 54 7.94 5.30 -15.74
N GLU A 55 8.86 4.35 -15.57
CA GLU A 55 10.12 4.30 -16.32
C GLU A 55 9.94 3.67 -17.70
N SER A 56 10.60 4.24 -18.72
CA SER A 56 10.55 3.71 -20.09
C SER A 56 11.20 2.32 -20.16
N GLY A 57 10.48 1.34 -20.73
CA GLY A 57 10.96 -0.04 -20.85
C GLY A 57 10.78 -0.90 -19.59
N SER A 58 10.21 -0.35 -18.51
CA SER A 58 9.79 -1.13 -17.34
C SER A 58 8.33 -1.57 -17.47
N GLU A 59 8.03 -2.80 -17.08
CA GLU A 59 6.66 -3.32 -17.08
C GLU A 59 5.98 -3.05 -15.73
N GLY A 60 4.70 -2.74 -15.79
CA GLY A 60 3.84 -2.70 -14.61
C GLY A 60 3.61 -4.10 -14.04
N GLY A 61 3.03 -4.15 -12.84
CA GLY A 61 2.91 -5.39 -12.08
C GLY A 61 1.68 -5.48 -11.21
N PHE A 62 1.42 -6.68 -10.70
CA PHE A 62 0.38 -6.88 -9.70
C PHE A 62 0.77 -6.19 -8.40
N HIS A 63 -0.11 -5.32 -7.89
CA HIS A 63 0.10 -4.56 -6.67
C HIS A 63 -0.74 -5.13 -5.52
N TYR A 64 -0.09 -5.35 -4.38
CA TYR A 64 -0.76 -5.72 -3.13
C TYR A 64 -0.17 -4.96 -1.94
N GLU A 65 -1.03 -4.49 -1.05
CA GLU A 65 -0.63 -3.82 0.19
C GLU A 65 -1.48 -4.36 1.34
N SER A 66 -0.83 -4.76 2.43
CA SER A 66 -1.50 -5.09 3.68
C SER A 66 -1.02 -4.14 4.76
N LYS A 67 -1.95 -3.68 5.59
CA LYS A 67 -1.69 -2.72 6.67
C LYS A 67 -2.45 -3.14 7.91
N LEU A 68 -1.75 -3.14 9.03
CA LEU A 68 -2.32 -3.31 10.36
C LEU A 68 -2.04 -2.05 11.17
N GLY A 69 -3.04 -1.53 11.85
CA GLY A 69 -2.89 -0.30 12.60
C GLY A 69 -3.78 -0.18 13.82
N TYR A 70 -3.47 0.87 14.59
CA TYR A 70 -4.14 1.26 15.81
C TYR A 70 -4.74 2.66 15.65
N MET A 71 -5.96 2.85 16.15
CA MET A 71 -6.70 4.11 16.15
C MET A 71 -6.57 4.74 17.54
N PHE A 72 -5.99 5.92 17.61
CA PHE A 72 -5.86 6.73 18.81
C PHE A 72 -6.61 8.07 18.61
N GLY A 73 -7.86 8.11 19.08
CA GLY A 73 -8.75 9.25 18.85
C GLY A 73 -8.98 9.49 17.34
N GLN A 74 -8.53 10.65 16.86
CA GLN A 74 -8.61 11.03 15.44
C GLN A 74 -7.37 10.60 14.63
N THR A 75 -6.37 9.99 15.25
CA THR A 75 -5.14 9.57 14.57
C THR A 75 -5.13 8.06 14.38
N ASP A 76 -4.80 7.60 13.19
CA ASP A 76 -4.52 6.21 12.88
C ASP A 76 -3.01 6.05 12.65
N VAL A 77 -2.40 5.09 13.31
CA VAL A 77 -0.99 4.70 13.09
C VAL A 77 -0.92 3.25 12.68
N GLY A 78 0.06 2.84 11.88
CA GLY A 78 0.18 1.44 11.51
C GLY A 78 1.44 1.11 10.75
N VAL A 79 1.68 -0.19 10.64
CA VAL A 79 2.70 -0.79 9.78
C VAL A 79 2.03 -1.29 8.52
N PHE A 80 2.73 -1.21 7.39
CA PHE A 80 2.26 -1.79 6.15
C PHE A 80 3.38 -2.50 5.41
N TYR A 81 3.00 -3.54 4.68
CA TYR A 81 3.81 -4.17 3.66
C TYR A 81 3.18 -3.89 2.30
N LYS A 82 3.99 -3.45 1.36
CA LYS A 82 3.62 -3.26 -0.03
C LYS A 82 4.48 -4.16 -0.89
N GLY A 83 3.86 -4.88 -1.81
CA GLY A 83 4.56 -5.61 -2.87
C GLY A 83 4.05 -5.23 -4.25
N ILE A 84 4.96 -5.27 -5.22
CA ILE A 84 4.68 -5.16 -6.65
C ILE A 84 5.37 -6.33 -7.33
N SER A 85 4.59 -7.22 -7.94
CA SER A 85 5.10 -8.36 -8.71
C SER A 85 5.14 -7.99 -10.19
N VAL A 86 6.34 -7.95 -10.75
CA VAL A 86 6.60 -7.66 -12.17
C VAL A 86 7.08 -8.93 -12.88
N ASN A 87 7.11 -8.93 -14.21
CA ASN A 87 7.71 -10.03 -14.95
C ASN A 87 9.22 -10.10 -14.63
N GLY A 88 9.66 -11.22 -14.03
CA GLY A 88 11.06 -11.45 -13.66
C GLY A 88 11.43 -11.17 -12.19
N GLY A 89 10.49 -10.73 -11.35
CA GLY A 89 10.77 -10.56 -9.91
C GLY A 89 9.67 -9.85 -9.14
N SER A 90 9.91 -9.64 -7.85
CA SER A 90 9.02 -8.83 -6.99
C SER A 90 9.84 -7.81 -6.21
N ILE A 91 9.26 -6.62 -6.05
CA ILE A 91 9.82 -5.55 -5.23
C ILE A 91 8.85 -5.31 -4.08
N GLY A 92 9.38 -5.26 -2.87
CA GLY A 92 8.61 -5.08 -1.66
C GLY A 92 9.16 -3.98 -0.76
N ALA A 93 8.29 -3.37 0.04
CA ALA A 93 8.65 -2.42 1.07
C ALA A 93 7.83 -2.65 2.33
N LEU A 94 8.49 -2.54 3.48
CA LEU A 94 7.87 -2.38 4.79
C LEU A 94 7.90 -0.90 5.16
N GLY A 95 6.83 -0.40 5.78
CA GLY A 95 6.73 1.01 6.14
C GLY A 95 5.81 1.27 7.32
N LEU A 96 5.88 2.51 7.80
CA LEU A 96 4.99 3.06 8.81
C LEU A 96 4.07 4.09 8.17
N GLY A 97 2.82 4.15 8.60
CA GLY A 97 1.84 5.12 8.13
C GLY A 97 1.13 5.79 9.29
N VAL A 98 0.87 7.10 9.12
CA VAL A 98 0.03 7.90 10.00
C VAL A 98 -1.07 8.53 9.15
N ALA A 99 -2.30 8.54 9.65
CA ALA A 99 -3.45 9.17 9.00
C ALA A 99 -4.33 9.88 10.03
N PHE A 100 -5.05 10.91 9.60
CA PHE A 100 -5.94 11.69 10.46
C PHE A 100 -7.36 11.59 9.94
N LYS A 101 -8.31 11.37 10.85
CA LYS A 101 -9.74 11.36 10.56
C LYS A 101 -10.28 12.79 10.67
N ILE A 102 -11.03 13.19 9.66
CA ILE A 102 -11.78 14.45 9.62
C ILE A 102 -13.24 14.23 10.00
#